data_AF-X1P9A9-F1
#
_entry.id   AF-X1P9A9-F1
#
_cell.length_a   1.000
_cell.length_b   1.000
_cell.length_c   1.000
_cell.angle_alpha   90.00
_cell.angle_beta   90.00
_cell.angle_gamma   90.00
#
_symmetry.space_group_name_H-M   'P 1'
#
loop_
_entity.id
_entity.type
_entity.pdbx_description
1 polymer ?
#
loop_
_entity_poly.entity_id
_entity_poly.type
_entity_poly.pdbx_seq_one_letter_code
_entity_poly.pdbx_strand_id
1 'polypeptide(L)'
;LLESLASTKLSLVLDVSFNKEVAGNSVIYFKKEKGSLRNKIREVENFDNNKIRKLESLSKSIIENKYNENNISRRYKKLFLSI
;
A
#
# COMPACT_ATOMS: atom_id res chain seq x y z
N LEU A 1 -1.29 7.56 -1.23
CA LEU A 1 -0.90 6.13 -1.08
C LEU A 1 -0.85 5.71 0.39
N LEU A 2 0.02 6.30 1.21
CA LEU A 2 0.18 5.89 2.61
C LEU A 2 -1.13 5.94 3.41
N GLU A 3 -1.90 7.02 3.25
CA GLU A 3 -3.23 7.16 3.86
C GLU A 3 -4.18 6.02 3.45
N SER A 4 -4.13 5.59 2.19
CA SER A 4 -4.93 4.47 1.68
C SER A 4 -4.55 3.16 2.37
N LEU A 5 -3.25 2.91 2.53
CA LEU A 5 -2.74 1.72 3.22
C LEU A 5 -3.08 1.72 4.72
N ALA A 6 -3.17 2.90 5.34
CA ALA A 6 -3.47 3.05 6.76
C ALA A 6 -4.97 2.97 7.07
N SER A 7 -5.83 3.54 6.22
CA SER A 7 -7.24 3.81 6.53
C SER A 7 -8.24 2.88 5.82
N THR A 8 -7.80 2.11 4.82
CA THR A 8 -8.70 1.25 4.04
C THR A 8 -8.37 -0.23 4.21
N LYS A 9 -9.38 -1.09 4.01
CA LYS A 9 -9.20 -2.55 4.03
C LYS A 9 -8.62 -3.10 2.73
N LEU A 10 -8.82 -2.38 1.64
CA LEU A 10 -8.44 -2.78 0.30
C LEU A 10 -8.18 -1.51 -0.52
N SER A 11 -7.04 -1.46 -1.20
CA SER A 11 -6.68 -0.35 -2.09
C SER A 11 -6.42 -0.86 -3.50
N LEU A 12 -7.00 -0.18 -4.49
CA LEU A 12 -6.64 -0.31 -5.90
C LEU A 12 -5.73 0.85 -6.26
N VAL A 13 -4.51 0.57 -6.69
CA VAL A 13 -3.49 1.59 -6.96
C VAL A 13 -2.90 1.44 -8.35
N LEU A 14 -2.40 2.53 -8.91
CA LEU A 14 -1.81 2.52 -10.24
C LEU A 14 -0.52 1.69 -10.27
N ASP A 15 -0.34 0.90 -11.32
CA ASP A 15 0.86 0.08 -11.57
C ASP A 15 2.05 0.95 -12.03
N VAL A 16 2.69 1.58 -11.05
CA VAL A 16 3.92 2.38 -11.22
C VAL A 16 4.99 1.92 -10.22
N SER A 17 6.27 2.18 -10.52
CA SER A 17 7.41 1.77 -9.69
C SER A 17 7.26 2.20 -8.23
N PHE A 18 6.92 3.47 -7.99
CA PHE A 18 6.70 4.01 -6.65
C PHE A 18 5.67 3.20 -5.84
N ASN A 19 4.51 2.87 -6.44
CA ASN A 19 3.48 2.12 -5.73
C ASN A 19 3.92 0.68 -5.45
N LYS A 20 4.68 0.05 -6.36
CA LYS A 20 5.24 -1.28 -6.15
C LYS A 20 6.24 -1.33 -5.00
N GLU A 21 7.13 -0.35 -4.93
CA GLU A 21 8.16 -0.26 -3.89
C GLU A 21 7.55 -0.02 -2.50
N VAL A 22 6.53 0.85 -2.43
CA VAL A 22 5.88 1.20 -1.18
C VAL A 22 4.88 0.13 -0.72
N ALA A 23 3.98 -0.30 -1.59
CA ALA A 23 2.82 -1.12 -1.22
C ALA A 23 3.03 -2.64 -1.43
N GLY A 24 4.00 -3.04 -2.25
CA GLY A 24 4.32 -4.46 -2.46
C GLY A 24 3.11 -5.30 -2.83
N ASN A 25 2.83 -6.37 -2.08
CA ASN A 25 1.70 -7.28 -2.30
C ASN A 25 0.45 -6.94 -1.47
N SER A 26 0.39 -5.77 -0.82
CA SER A 26 -0.73 -5.42 0.05
C SER A 26 -1.92 -4.79 -0.68
N VAL A 27 -1.78 -4.53 -1.99
CA VAL A 27 -2.75 -3.78 -2.81
C VAL A 27 -3.00 -4.46 -4.15
N ILE A 28 -4.06 -4.02 -4.83
CA ILE A 28 -4.40 -4.47 -6.17
C ILE A 28 -3.93 -3.42 -7.18
N TYR A 29 -3.16 -3.85 -8.16
CA TYR A 29 -2.62 -2.96 -9.18
C TYR A 29 -3.54 -2.91 -10.39
N PHE A 30 -3.86 -1.69 -10.84
CA PHE A 30 -4.46 -1.45 -12.14
C PHE A 30 -3.51 -0.62 -13.01
N LYS A 31 -3.64 -0.75 -14.31
CA LYS A 31 -2.82 -0.03 -15.30
C LYS A 31 -3.65 1.03 -16.03
N LYS A 32 -3.00 1.85 -16.86
CA LYS A 32 -3.68 2.94 -17.59
C LYS A 32 -4.48 2.48 -18.81
N GLU A 33 -4.33 1.23 -19.25
CA GLU A 33 -5.04 0.77 -20.44
C GLU A 33 -6.55 0.72 -20.18
N LYS A 34 -7.31 0.97 -21.25
CA LYS A 34 -8.77 1.00 -21.21
C LYS A 34 -9.30 -0.31 -20.62
N GLY A 35 -10.16 -0.19 -19.60
CA GLY A 35 -10.79 -1.34 -18.95
C GLY A 35 -9.98 -1.99 -17.84
N SER A 36 -8.70 -1.62 -17.64
CA SER A 36 -7.86 -2.20 -16.58
C SER A 36 -8.46 -2.01 -15.18
N LEU A 37 -8.80 -0.76 -14.82
CA LEU A 37 -9.45 -0.46 -13.54
C LEU A 37 -10.81 -1.14 -13.38
N ARG A 38 -11.66 -1.12 -14.43
CA ARG A 38 -12.97 -1.78 -14.42
C ARG A 38 -12.85 -3.28 -14.14
N ASN A 39 -11.86 -3.93 -14.74
CA ASN A 39 -11.63 -5.36 -14.54
C ASN A 39 -11.14 -5.64 -13.11
N LYS A 40 -10.28 -4.77 -12.55
CA LYS A 40 -9.85 -4.89 -11.15
C LYS A 40 -10.98 -4.65 -10.15
N ILE A 41 -11.90 -3.73 -10.41
CA ILE A 41 -13.09 -3.54 -9.57
C ILE A 41 -13.92 -4.84 -9.53
N ARG A 42 -14.22 -5.43 -10.69
CA ARG A 42 -14.97 -6.69 -10.77
C ARG A 42 -14.25 -7.87 -10.12
N GLU A 43 -12.92 -7.91 -10.23
CA GLU A 43 -12.11 -8.93 -9.57
C GLU A 43 -12.27 -8.86 -8.05
N VAL A 44 -12.21 -7.66 -7.47
CA VAL A 44 -12.27 -7.49 -6.02
C VAL A 44 -13.67 -7.65 -5.43
N GLU A 45 -14.74 -7.45 -6.21
CA GLU A 45 -16.11 -7.76 -5.80
C GLU A 45 -16.31 -9.25 -5.46
N ASN A 46 -15.46 -10.12 -6.01
CA ASN A 46 -15.49 -11.56 -5.76
C ASN A 46 -14.55 -12.00 -4.62
N PHE A 47 -13.89 -11.07 -3.92
CA PHE A 47 -12.99 -11.42 -2.82
C PHE A 47 -13.79 -11.79 -1.57
N ASP A 48 -13.38 -12.88 -0.93
CA ASP A 48 -13.89 -13.21 0.39
C ASP A 48 -13.29 -12.29 1.47
N ASN A 49 -13.94 -12.29 2.64
CA ASN A 49 -13.53 -11.50 3.78
C ASN A 49 -12.13 -11.87 4.30
N ASN A 50 -11.67 -13.12 4.11
CA ASN A 50 -10.34 -13.54 4.56
C ASN A 50 -9.25 -12.90 3.71
N LYS A 51 -9.45 -12.85 2.38
CA LYS A 51 -8.56 -12.19 1.44
C LYS A 51 -8.51 -10.68 1.68
N ILE A 52 -9.66 -10.05 1.92
CA ILE A 52 -9.70 -8.61 2.26
C ILE A 52 -8.95 -8.35 3.56
N ARG A 53 -9.21 -9.11 4.64
CA ARG A 53 -8.49 -8.95 5.92
C ARG A 53 -6.99 -9.18 5.79
N LYS A 54 -6.56 -10.11 4.93
CA LYS A 54 -5.15 -10.34 4.63
C LYS A 54 -4.50 -9.10 3.99
N LEU A 55 -5.15 -8.50 2.99
CA LEU A 55 -4.65 -7.29 2.32
C LEU A 55 -4.63 -6.07 3.26
N GLU A 56 -5.66 -5.94 4.11
CA GLU A 56 -5.72 -4.93 5.18
C GLU A 56 -4.54 -5.08 6.15
N SER A 57 -4.31 -6.29 6.66
CA SER A 57 -3.23 -6.57 7.61
C SER A 57 -1.86 -6.29 7.00
N LEU A 58 -1.63 -6.70 5.75
CA LEU A 58 -0.38 -6.39 5.03
C LEU A 58 -0.19 -4.87 4.85
N SER A 59 -1.26 -4.14 4.50
CA SER A 59 -1.19 -2.69 4.26
C SER A 59 -0.87 -1.94 5.55
N LYS A 60 -1.55 -2.28 6.66
CA LYS A 60 -1.30 -1.69 7.97
C LYS A 60 0.10 -2.00 8.48
N SER A 61 0.56 -3.25 8.31
CA SER A 61 1.91 -3.65 8.69
C SER A 61 2.99 -2.85 7.96
N ILE A 62 2.80 -2.51 6.68
CA ILE A 62 3.72 -1.64 5.94
C ILE A 62 3.81 -0.26 6.60
N ILE A 63 2.67 0.33 6.95
CA ILE A 63 2.62 1.65 7.60
C ILE A 63 3.29 1.62 8.96
N GLU A 64 2.92 0.67 9.82
CA GLU A 64 3.45 0.53 11.17
C GLU A 64 4.96 0.31 11.18
N ASN A 65 5.49 -0.52 10.27
CA ASN A 65 6.89 -0.89 10.28
C ASN A 65 7.80 0.08 9.52
N LYS A 66 7.35 0.57 8.36
CA LYS A 66 8.20 1.36 7.45
C LYS A 66 7.94 2.85 7.50
N TYR A 67 6.70 3.26 7.80
CA TYR A 67 6.25 4.65 7.66
C TYR A 67 5.72 5.26 8.95
N ASN A 68 6.09 4.71 10.12
CA ASN A 68 5.79 5.37 11.39
C ASN A 68 6.68 6.61 11.60
N GLU A 69 6.09 7.65 12.18
CA GLU A 69 6.73 8.95 12.38
C GLU A 69 8.03 8.83 13.18
N ASN A 70 8.00 8.09 14.29
CA ASN A 70 9.16 7.90 15.17
C ASN A 70 10.36 7.29 14.43
N ASN A 71 10.15 6.31 13.57
CA ASN A 71 11.19 5.67 12.77
C ASN A 71 11.72 6.62 11.71
N ILE A 72 10.85 7.33 11.00
CA ILE A 72 11.25 8.30 9.98
C ILE A 72 12.08 9.41 10.61
N SER A 73 11.55 10.09 11.63
CA SER A 73 12.22 11.18 12.34
C SER A 73 13.57 10.73 12.92
N ARG A 74 13.64 9.54 13.52
CA ARG A 74 14.89 8.96 14.02
C ARG A 74 15.91 8.69 12.91
N ARG A 75 15.49 8.18 11.76
CA ARG A 75 16.38 7.91 10.61
C ARG A 75 16.97 9.20 10.05
N TYR A 76 16.13 10.22 9.86
CA TYR A 76 16.61 11.54 9.42
C TYR A 76 17.55 12.16 10.45
N LYS A 77 17.19 12.16 11.74
CA LYS A 77 18.06 12.67 12.80
C LYS A 77 19.44 12.00 12.81
N LYS A 78 19.49 10.67 12.65
CA LYS A 78 20.76 9.95 12.53
C LYS A 78 21.58 10.40 11.33
N LEU A 79 20.95 10.55 10.17
CA LEU A 79 21.62 11.00 8.95
C LEU A 79 22.21 12.41 9.09
N PHE A 80 21.43 13.34 9.66
CA PHE A 80 21.87 14.72 9.87
C PHE A 80 23.00 14.84 10.90
N LEU A 81 23.01 13.98 11.93
CA LEU A 81 24.05 13.95 12.97
C LEU A 81 25.25 13.04 12.64
N SER A 82 25.19 12.30 11.53
CA SER A 82 26.29 11.46 11.04
C SER A 82 27.22 12.20 10.06
N ILE A 83 27.01 13.51 9.90
CA ILE A 83 27.89 14.44 9.18
C ILE A 83 28.75 15.16 10.22
#